data_AF-A0A5C7PMC9-F1
#
_entry.id   AF-A0A5C7PMC9-F1
#
_cell.length_a   1.000
_cell.length_b   1.000
_cell.length_c   1.000
_cell.angle_alpha   90.00
_cell.angle_beta   90.00
_cell.angle_gamma   90.00
#
_symmetry.space_group_name_H-M   'P 1'
#
loop_
_entity.id
_entity.type
_entity.pdbx_description
1 polymer ?
#
loop_
_entity_poly.entity_id
_entity_poly.type
_entity_poly.pdbx_seq_one_letter_code
_entity_poly.pdbx_strand_id
1 'polypeptide(L)' 'MQLTDRAGPAYFHKVVDCQWACPAHTPVPEYIRLIAQGRYTDAYMINWVSNVFPGILG' A
#
# COMPACT_ATOMS: atom_id res chain seq x y z
N MET A 1 -17.10 10.65 10.73
CA MET A 1 -16.22 9.82 9.87
C MET A 1 -16.35 10.34 8.45
N GLN A 2 -15.33 11.03 7.95
CA GLN A 2 -15.39 11.65 6.63
C GLN A 2 -15.00 10.61 5.57
N LEU A 3 -15.91 10.32 4.64
CA LEU A 3 -15.67 9.39 3.54
C LEU A 3 -14.52 9.92 2.69
N THR A 4 -13.46 9.13 2.59
CA THR A 4 -12.24 9.50 1.87
C THR A 4 -12.55 9.63 0.38
N ASP A 5 -12.40 10.85 -0.14
CA ASP A 5 -12.56 11.15 -1.56
C ASP A 5 -11.45 10.45 -2.38
N ARG A 6 -11.86 9.59 -3.31
CA ARG A 6 -10.99 8.76 -4.17
C ARG A 6 -10.83 9.34 -5.58
N ALA A 7 -11.45 10.48 -5.89
CA ALA A 7 -11.60 10.96 -7.26
C ALA A 7 -10.44 11.82 -7.80
N GLY A 8 -9.51 12.27 -6.95
CA GLY A 8 -8.40 13.15 -7.36
C GLY A 8 -7.04 12.44 -7.40
N PRO A 9 -6.12 12.84 -8.31
CA PRO A 9 -4.73 12.34 -8.31
C PRO A 9 -4.01 12.61 -6.97
N ALA A 10 -4.47 13.61 -6.20
CA ALA A 10 -4.02 13.88 -4.84
C ALA A 10 -4.25 12.72 -3.84
N TYR A 11 -5.22 11.83 -4.09
CA TYR A 11 -5.43 10.64 -3.27
C TYR A 11 -4.20 9.71 -3.29
N PHE A 12 -3.58 9.54 -4.45
CA PHE A 12 -2.37 8.73 -4.59
C PHE A 12 -1.16 9.36 -3.90
N HIS A 13 -1.13 10.68 -3.73
CA HIS A 13 -0.10 11.38 -2.96
C HIS A 13 -0.29 11.28 -1.44
N LYS A 14 -1.52 11.08 -0.93
CA LYS A 14 -1.75 10.78 0.50
C LYS A 14 -1.25 9.41 0.93
N VAL A 15 -1.04 8.48 0.00
CA VAL A 15 -0.48 7.15 0.30
C VAL A 15 0.97 7.24 0.80
N VAL A 16 1.65 8.37 0.53
CA VAL A 16 2.96 8.70 1.11
C VAL A 16 2.89 8.78 2.64
N ASP A 17 1.78 9.26 3.21
CA ASP A 17 1.57 9.28 4.67
C ASP A 17 1.46 7.85 5.24
N CYS A 18 0.80 6.94 4.51
CA CYS A 18 0.66 5.55 4.93
C CYS A 18 2.00 4.81 4.91
N GLN A 19 2.87 5.10 3.94
CA GLN A 19 4.21 4.52 3.87
C GLN A 19 5.09 5.01 5.04
N TRP A 20 5.03 6.30 5.36
CA TRP A 20 5.76 6.86 6.50
C TRP A 20 5.26 6.33 7.85
N ALA A 21 3.96 6.08 7.97
CA ALA A 21 3.36 5.50 9.16
C ALA A 21 3.66 4.00 9.33
N CYS A 22 4.03 3.30 8.26
CA CYS A 22 4.33 1.87 8.30
C CYS A 22 5.72 1.64 8.93
N PRO A 23 5.85 0.92 10.06
CA PRO A 23 7.16 0.65 10.68
C PRO A 23 8.11 -0.12 9.75
N ALA A 24 7.54 -1.02 8.94
CA ALA A 24 8.26 -1.80 7.93
C ALA A 24 8.66 -0.97 6.70
N HIS A 25 8.15 0.27 6.57
CA HIS A 25 8.37 1.14 5.42
C HIS A 25 8.02 0.47 4.08
N THR A 26 7.00 -0.40 4.09
CA THR A 26 6.48 -1.04 2.87
C THR A 26 6.13 0.04 1.83
N PRO A 27 6.48 -0.13 0.55
CA PRO A 27 6.10 0.82 -0.50
C PRO A 27 4.60 0.70 -0.81
N VAL A 28 3.77 1.23 0.09
CA VAL A 28 2.30 1.18 0.05
C VAL A 28 1.73 1.68 -1.27
N PRO A 29 2.22 2.77 -1.90
CA PRO A 29 1.71 3.22 -3.19
C PRO A 29 1.86 2.15 -4.29
N GLU A 30 3.00 1.45 -4.32
CA GLU A 30 3.27 0.42 -5.31
C GLU A 30 2.47 -0.84 -5.03
N TYR A 31 2.38 -1.25 -3.76
CA TYR A 31 1.54 -2.35 -3.31
C TYR A 31 0.06 -2.19 -3.73
N ILE A 32 -0.54 -1.02 -3.44
CA ILE A 32 -1.93 -0.73 -3.82
C ILE A 32 -2.09 -0.72 -5.34
N ARG A 33 -1.12 -0.17 -6.07
CA ARG A 33 -1.16 -0.15 -7.54
C ARG A 33 -1.13 -1.55 -8.14
N LEU A 34 -0.32 -2.46 -7.61
CA LEU A 34 -0.26 -3.85 -8.07
C LEU A 34 -1.57 -4.60 -7.78
N ILE A 35 -2.19 -4.37 -6.61
CA ILE A 35 -3.52 -4.92 -6.29
C ILE A 35 -4.57 -4.41 -7.29
N ALA A 36 -4.57 -3.10 -7.58
CA ALA A 36 -5.49 -2.50 -8.54
C ALA A 36 -5.33 -3.07 -9.96
N GLN A 37 -4.13 -3.55 -10.30
CA GLN A 37 -3.83 -4.22 -11.56
C GLN A 37 -4.10 -5.73 -11.55
N GLY A 38 -4.61 -6.29 -10.44
CA GLY A 38 -4.83 -7.74 -10.29
C GLY A 38 -3.54 -8.55 -10.11
N ARG A 39 -2.40 -7.89 -9.90
CA ARG A 39 -1.09 -8.52 -9.72
C ARG A 39 -0.84 -8.86 -8.26
N TYR A 40 -1.66 -9.75 -7.72
CA TYR A 40 -1.64 -10.09 -6.30
C TYR A 40 -0.33 -10.73 -5.83
N THR A 41 0.27 -11.59 -6.67
CA THR A 41 1.57 -12.21 -6.37
C THR A 41 2.67 -11.17 -6.25
N ASP A 42 2.71 -10.21 -7.17
CA ASP A 42 3.72 -9.14 -7.13
C ASP A 42 3.50 -8.21 -5.94
N ALA A 43 2.24 -7.87 -5.63
CA ALA A 43 1.89 -7.09 -4.44
C ALA A 43 2.35 -7.80 -3.16
N TYR A 44 2.15 -9.11 -3.07
CA TYR A 44 2.61 -9.92 -1.94
C TYR A 44 4.13 -9.89 -1.79
N MET A 45 4.86 -10.07 -2.90
CA MET A 45 6.33 -10.07 -2.88
C MET A 45 6.90 -8.71 -2.46
N ILE A 46 6.27 -7.62 -2.88
CA ILE A 46 6.68 -6.27 -2.46
C ILE A 46 6.44 -6.06 -0.96
N ASN A 47 5.31 -6.54 -0.43
CA ASN A 47 5.07 -6.49 1.01
C ASN A 47 6.11 -7.33 1.77
N TRP A 48 6.47 -8.52 1.26
CA TRP A 48 7.44 -9.42 1.87
C TRP A 48 8.84 -8.81 2.04
N VAL A 49 9.28 -7.98 1.09
CA VAL A 49 10.62 -7.34 1.14
C VAL A 49 10.76 -6.46 2.38
N SER A 50 9.68 -5.81 2.78
CA SER A 50 9.64 -4.87 3.91
C SER A 50 9.09 -5.51 5.19
N ASN A 51 8.19 -6.46 5.07
CA ASN A 51 7.46 -7.08 6.18
C ASN A 51 7.60 -8.61 6.11
N VAL A 52 8.32 -9.18 7.07
CA VAL A 52 8.62 -10.61 7.16
C VAL A 52 7.36 -11.48 7.37
N PHE A 53 6.27 -10.90 7.88
CA PHE A 53 5.00 -11.60 8.11
C PHE A 53 3.82 -10.91 7.42
N PRO A 54 3.82 -10.83 6.08
CA PRO A 54 2.83 -10.05 5.35
C PRO A 54 1.42 -10.65 5.43
N GLY A 55 1.29 -11.96 5.72
CA GLY A 55 0.00 -12.62 5.92
C GLY A 55 -0.64 -12.40 7.30
N ILE A 56 0.11 -11.87 8.27
CA ILE A 56 -0.39 -11.55 9.62
C ILE A 56 -0.59 -10.03 9.80
N LEU A 57 0.25 -9.23 9.16
CA LEU A 57 0.36 -7.78 9.33
C LEU A 57 -0.16 -6.99 8.10
N GLY A 58 -1.20 -7.51 7.44
CA GLY A 58 -1.77 -6.98 6.19
C GLY A 58 -2.63 -5.74 6.36
#